data_AF-A0A355U833-F1
#
_entry.id   AF-A0A355U833-F1
#
_cell.length_a   1.000
_cell.length_b   1.000
_cell.length_c   1.000
_cell.angle_alpha   90.00
_cell.angle_beta   90.00
_cell.angle_gamma   90.00
#
_symmetry.space_group_name_H-M   'P 1'
#
loop_
_entity.id
_entity.type
_entity.pdbx_description
1 polymer ?
#
loop_
_entity_poly.entity_id
_entity_poly.type
_entity_poly.pdbx_seq_one_letter_code
_entity_poly.pdbx_strand_id
1 'polypeptide(L)'
;SGSSHAMTLIAVDIKDGKPVKWMVENSWGADSGYKGNLIMTDEWFDNYMFRLVVEKKYVPADVLKMLDQKPTLLPAWDPMFLPEE
;
A
#
# COMPACT_ATOMS: atom_id res chain seq x y z
N SER A 1 -1.72 -10.78 9.62
CA SER A 1 -2.53 -9.59 9.27
C SER A 1 -2.73 -9.63 7.76
N GLY A 2 -3.97 -9.50 7.29
CA GLY A 2 -4.32 -9.45 5.87
C GLY A 2 -4.60 -8.01 5.45
N SER A 3 -4.50 -7.73 4.15
CA SER A 3 -4.89 -6.42 3.58
C SER A 3 -6.40 -6.27 3.71
N SER A 4 -6.85 -5.35 4.54
CA SER A 4 -8.27 -5.17 4.83
C SER A 4 -8.90 -4.08 3.94
N HIS A 5 -8.27 -2.89 3.91
CA HIS A 5 -8.82 -1.70 3.26
C HIS A 5 -7.85 -1.08 2.24
N ALA A 6 -8.41 -0.46 1.19
CA ALA A 6 -7.64 0.24 0.17
C ALA A 6 -7.84 1.76 0.27
N MET A 7 -6.74 2.51 0.21
CA MET A 7 -6.69 3.97 0.24
C MET A 7 -5.70 4.50 -0.81
N THR A 8 -5.73 5.81 -1.07
CA THR A 8 -4.86 6.44 -2.07
C THR A 8 -3.71 7.17 -1.39
N LEU A 9 -2.46 6.83 -1.70
CA LEU A 9 -1.29 7.56 -1.23
C LEU A 9 -1.15 8.88 -1.99
N ILE A 10 -1.16 10.03 -1.29
CA ILE A 10 -1.17 11.36 -1.93
C ILE A 10 0.02 12.25 -1.56
N ALA A 11 0.73 11.98 -0.45
CA ALA A 11 1.94 12.70 -0.10
C ALA A 11 2.89 11.90 0.80
N VAL A 12 4.15 12.30 0.82
CA VAL A 12 5.20 11.81 1.73
C VAL A 12 5.95 12.99 2.33
N ASP A 13 6.24 12.91 3.62
CA ASP A 13 7.18 13.81 4.30
C ASP A 13 8.55 13.13 4.38
N ILE A 14 9.59 13.82 3.94
CA ILE A 14 10.96 13.30 3.84
C ILE A 14 11.86 14.14 4.73
N LYS A 15 12.54 13.47 5.67
CA LYS A 15 13.55 14.05 6.55
C LYS A 15 14.87 13.35 6.33
N ASP A 16 15.93 14.10 6.04
CA ASP A 16 17.29 13.57 5.81
C ASP A 16 17.33 12.45 4.74
N GLY A 17 16.50 12.59 3.70
CA GLY A 17 16.38 11.62 2.61
C GLY A 17 15.56 10.36 2.94
N LYS A 18 14.92 10.29 4.12
CA LYS A 18 14.07 9.16 4.54
C LYS A 18 12.61 9.57 4.74
N PRO A 19 11.65 8.73 4.35
CA PRO A 19 10.25 8.97 4.70
C PRO A 19 10.07 8.95 6.22
N VAL A 20 9.20 9.81 6.74
CA VAL A 20 8.86 9.83 8.18
C VAL A 20 7.35 9.74 8.42
N LYS A 21 6.54 10.18 7.45
CA LYS A 21 5.09 10.01 7.45
C LYS A 21 4.52 10.11 6.04
N TRP A 22 3.37 9.50 5.86
CA TRP A 22 2.65 9.34 4.61
C TRP A 22 1.25 9.90 4.76
N MET A 23 0.75 10.63 3.77
CA MET A 23 -0.64 11.08 3.73
C MET A 23 -1.43 10.22 2.77
N VAL A 24 -2.57 9.73 3.23
CA VAL A 24 -3.51 8.97 2.41
C VAL A 24 -4.87 9.66 2.35
N GLU A 25 -5.47 9.67 1.17
CA GLU A 25 -6.88 9.98 0.97
C GLU A 25 -7.70 8.72 1.24
N ASN A 26 -8.71 8.85 2.10
CA ASN A 26 -9.63 7.78 2.45
C ASN A 26 -11.01 8.00 1.81
N SER A 27 -11.85 6.97 1.81
CA SER A 27 -13.17 6.94 1.18
C SER A 27 -14.35 7.06 2.16
N TRP A 28 -14.11 7.53 3.39
CA TRP A 28 -15.12 7.62 4.46
C TRP A 28 -15.74 9.00 4.62
N GLY A 29 -15.63 9.86 3.61
CA GLY A 29 -16.17 11.22 3.61
C GLY A 29 -15.28 12.25 4.30
N ALA A 30 -15.57 13.54 4.04
CA ALA A 30 -14.73 14.66 4.47
C ALA A 30 -14.70 14.87 6.00
N ASP A 31 -15.71 14.40 6.72
CA ASP A 31 -15.80 14.50 8.18
C ASP A 31 -14.91 13.47 8.90
N SER A 32 -14.33 12.50 8.18
CA SER A 32 -13.40 11.51 8.71
C SER A 32 -11.96 12.01 8.65
N GLY A 33 -11.19 11.80 9.72
CA GLY A 33 -9.79 12.23 9.80
C GLY A 33 -9.62 13.74 9.62
N TYR A 34 -8.64 14.14 8.81
CA TYR A 34 -8.44 15.54 8.42
C TYR A 34 -8.98 15.75 7.00
N LYS A 35 -10.22 16.23 6.89
CA LYS A 35 -10.88 16.49 5.60
C LYS A 35 -10.88 15.26 4.68
N GLY A 36 -11.14 14.07 5.23
CA GLY A 36 -11.09 12.79 4.50
C GLY A 36 -9.70 12.16 4.38
N ASN A 37 -8.66 12.78 4.95
CA ASN A 37 -7.28 12.28 4.85
C ASN A 37 -6.76 11.77 6.20
N LEU A 38 -5.81 10.84 6.13
CA LEU A 38 -5.12 10.28 7.28
C LEU A 38 -3.60 10.45 7.13
N ILE A 39 -2.90 10.51 8.26
CA ILE A 39 -1.45 10.47 8.32
C ILE A 39 -1.03 9.12 8.91
N MET A 40 -0.17 8.41 8.20
CA MET A 40 0.46 7.17 8.63
C MET A 40 1.92 7.44 8.95
N THR A 41 2.43 6.96 10.08
CA THR A 41 3.87 6.99 10.35
C THR A 41 4.59 6.00 9.43
N ASP A 42 5.88 6.22 9.18
CA ASP A 42 6.68 5.27 8.40
C ASP A 42 6.70 3.88 9.05
N GLU A 43 6.78 3.81 10.38
CA GLU A 43 6.67 2.55 11.14
C GLU A 43 5.31 1.86 10.96
N TRP A 44 4.21 2.63 10.87
CA TRP A 44 2.91 2.03 10.59
C TRP A 44 2.87 1.47 9.17
N PHE A 45 3.45 2.19 8.22
CA PHE A 45 3.53 1.76 6.82
C PHE A 45 4.30 0.43 6.70
N ASP A 46 5.45 0.30 7.36
CA ASP A 46 6.25 -0.93 7.36
C ASP A 46 5.50 -2.15 7.94
N ASN A 47 4.68 -1.94 8.97
CA ASN A 47 4.01 -3.03 9.69
C ASN A 47 2.67 -3.44 9.08
N TYR A 48 1.99 -2.53 8.36
CA TYR A 48 0.59 -2.73 7.96
C TYR A 48 0.31 -2.51 6.47
N MET A 49 1.27 -2.04 5.67
CA MET A 49 1.12 -1.96 4.21
C MET A 49 1.53 -3.29 3.55
N PHE A 50 0.65 -3.83 2.72
CA PHE A 50 0.90 -5.10 2.00
C PHE A 50 1.05 -4.94 0.49
N ARG A 51 0.39 -3.94 -0.10
CA ARG A 51 0.25 -3.81 -1.55
C ARG A 51 0.32 -2.35 -1.98
N LEU A 52 1.04 -2.12 -3.07
CA LEU A 52 1.08 -0.85 -3.77
C LEU A 52 0.92 -1.10 -5.27
N VAL A 53 0.17 -0.22 -5.93
CA VAL A 53 0.06 -0.21 -7.40
C VAL A 53 0.81 1.01 -7.90
N VAL A 54 1.79 0.80 -8.77
CA VAL A 54 2.63 1.85 -9.34
C VAL A 54 2.67 1.72 -10.86
N GLU A 55 2.95 2.83 -11.55
CA GLU A 55 3.18 2.78 -12.99
C GLU A 55 4.46 1.99 -13.31
N LYS A 56 4.38 1.11 -14.32
CA LYS A 56 5.51 0.26 -14.75
C LYS A 56 6.78 1.04 -15.07
N LYS A 57 6.68 2.30 -15.53
CA LYS A 57 7.83 3.15 -15.85
C LYS A 57 8.74 3.44 -14.63
N TYR A 58 8.23 3.29 -13.41
CA TYR A 58 9.00 3.47 -12.17
C TYR A 58 9.57 2.16 -11.62
N VAL A 59 9.26 1.02 -12.25
CA VAL A 59 9.68 -0.30 -11.77
C VAL A 59 10.96 -0.72 -12.51
N PRO A 60 12.02 -1.14 -11.79
CA PRO A 60 13.23 -1.68 -12.40
C PRO A 60 12.95 -2.83 -13.38
N ALA A 61 13.74 -2.91 -14.46
CA ALA A 61 13.50 -3.86 -15.54
C ALA A 61 13.65 -5.34 -15.11
N ASP A 62 14.54 -5.61 -14.16
CA ASP A 62 14.71 -6.93 -13.54
C ASP A 62 13.49 -7.36 -12.72
N VAL A 63 12.88 -6.43 -11.99
CA VAL A 63 11.62 -6.68 -11.27
C VAL A 63 10.46 -6.89 -12.24
N LEU A 64 10.37 -6.10 -13.32
CA LEU A 64 9.32 -6.28 -14.34
C LEU A 64 9.38 -7.64 -15.04
N LYS A 65 10.57 -8.20 -15.27
CA LYS A 65 10.75 -9.55 -15.84
C LYS A 65 10.15 -10.64 -14.96
N MET A 66 9.96 -10.40 -13.65
CA MET A 66 9.27 -11.34 -12.77
C MET A 66 7.80 -11.55 -13.19
N LEU A 67 7.21 -10.67 -13.99
CA LEU A 67 5.85 -10.86 -14.51
C LEU A 67 5.76 -11.94 -15.60
N ASP A 68 6.88 -12.31 -16.23
CA ASP A 68 6.93 -13.30 -17.32
C ASP A 68 7.04 -14.75 -16.80
N GLN A 69 7.24 -14.93 -15.49
CA GLN A 69 7.37 -16.26 -14.89
C GLN A 69 6.00 -16.94 -14.71
N LYS A 70 5.99 -18.27 -14.57
CA LYS A 70 4.79 -19.00 -14.15
C LYS A 70 4.41 -18.56 -12.72
N PRO A 71 3.21 -18.03 -12.48
CA PRO A 71 2.82 -17.59 -11.14
C PRO A 71 2.73 -18.78 -10.17
N THR A 72 3.06 -18.52 -8.91
CA THR A 72 2.84 -19.49 -7.83
C THR A 72 1.35 -19.53 -7.52
N LEU A 73 0.74 -20.71 -7.68
CA LEU A 73 -0.66 -20.91 -7.32
C LEU A 73 -0.76 -21.10 -5.80
N LEU A 74 -1.37 -20.13 -5.14
CA LEU A 74 -1.66 -20.18 -3.71
C LEU A 74 -3.04 -20.83 -3.46
N PRO A 75 -3.25 -21.47 -2.29
CA PRO A 75 -4.55 -22.02 -1.94
C PRO A 75 -5.61 -20.91 -1.79
N ALA A 76 -6.88 -21.27 -1.95
CA ALA A 76 -7.98 -20.31 -1.89
C ALA A 76 -8.14 -19.60 -0.53
N TRP A 77 -7.62 -20.19 0.54
CA TRP A 77 -7.65 -19.64 1.91
C TRP A 77 -6.35 -18.92 2.31
N ASP A 78 -5.47 -18.64 1.35
CA ASP A 78 -4.24 -17.89 1.65
C ASP A 78 -4.59 -16.50 2.22
N PRO A 79 -3.96 -16.06 3.32
CA PRO A 79 -4.22 -14.77 3.95
C PRO A 79 -4.12 -13.55 3.02
N MET A 80 -3.41 -13.67 1.90
CA MET A 80 -3.40 -12.65 0.85
C MET A 80 -4.81 -12.38 0.28
N PHE A 81 -5.69 -13.37 0.20
CA PHE A 81 -6.96 -13.25 -0.50
C PHE A 81 -8.18 -13.41 0.42
N LEU A 82 -7.97 -13.50 1.73
CA LEU A 82 -9.06 -13.54 2.68
C LEU A 82 -9.86 -12.21 2.64
N PRO A 83 -11.20 -12.27 2.58
CA PRO A 83 -12.05 -11.09 2.78
C PRO A 83 -11.84 -10.49 4.17
N GLU A 84 -12.21 -9.22 4.36
CA GLU A 84 -12.39 -8.68 5.72
C GLU A 84 -13.49 -9.49 6.45
N GLU A 85 -13.22 -9.88 7.70
CA GLU A 85 -14.23 -10.41 8.64
C GLU A 85 -14.91 -9.27 9.40
#